data_AF-A0A1G9V1H2-F1
#
_entry.id   AF-A0A1G9V1H2-F1
#
_cell.length_a   1.000
_cell.length_b   1.000
_cell.length_c   1.000
_cell.angle_alpha   90.00
_cell.angle_beta   90.00
_cell.angle_gamma   90.00
#
_symmetry.space_group_name_H-M   'P 1'
#
loop_
_entity.id
_entity.type
_entity.pdbx_description
1 polymer ?
#
loop_
_entity_poly.entity_id
_entity_poly.type
_entity_poly.pdbx_seq_one_letter_code
_entity_poly.pdbx_strand_id
1 'polypeptide(L)'
;MQSGSLTMSQDTTGGLIPFAIDLTFEEARRRAEVVAALGPHWDPAAELRDEEAAYALLYSGLDAEQQRTYDLLVAAGVLPDEGQGRAAAH
;
A
#
# COMPACT_ATOMS: atom_id res chain seq x y z
N MET A 1 45.92 39.69 -5.23
CA MET A 1 44.46 39.52 -5.33
C MET A 1 44.18 38.54 -6.46
N GLN A 2 44.06 37.26 -6.12
CA GLN A 2 43.75 36.20 -7.08
C GLN A 2 42.39 35.66 -6.69
N SER A 3 41.34 36.32 -7.19
CA SER A 3 39.98 35.82 -7.08
C SER A 3 39.80 34.80 -8.21
N GLY A 4 40.07 33.54 -7.90
CA GLY A 4 39.62 32.41 -8.73
C GLY A 4 38.10 32.38 -8.70
N SER A 5 37.50 32.92 -9.75
CA SER A 5 36.06 32.77 -10.00
C SER A 5 35.79 31.27 -10.17
N LEU A 6 35.06 30.68 -9.22
CA LEU A 6 34.47 29.37 -9.38
C LEU A 6 33.39 29.50 -10.45
N THR A 7 33.78 29.35 -11.71
CA THR A 7 32.83 29.18 -12.81
C THR A 7 32.13 27.85 -12.55
N MET A 8 30.99 27.90 -11.85
CA MET A 8 30.06 26.78 -11.77
C MET A 8 29.79 26.35 -13.20
N SER A 9 30.23 25.13 -13.55
CA SER A 9 30.13 24.54 -14.87
C SER A 9 28.71 24.67 -15.42
N GLN A 10 28.57 25.61 -16.35
CA GLN A 10 27.83 25.49 -17.61
C GLN A 10 26.92 24.24 -17.68
N ASP A 11 25.66 24.45 -17.29
CA ASP A 11 24.44 23.84 -17.81
C ASP A 11 24.58 22.51 -18.60
N THR A 12 24.75 21.40 -17.87
CA THR A 12 24.76 20.02 -18.42
C THR A 12 23.42 19.61 -19.04
N THR A 13 22.38 20.45 -18.93
CA THR A 13 21.02 20.20 -19.41
C THR A 13 20.93 20.15 -20.94
N GLY A 14 21.81 20.85 -21.67
CA GLY A 14 21.75 20.99 -23.13
C GLY A 14 21.91 19.69 -23.94
N GLY A 15 22.33 18.59 -23.30
CA GLY A 15 22.42 17.26 -23.90
C GLY A 15 21.42 16.23 -23.35
N LEU A 16 20.52 16.63 -22.45
CA LEU A 16 19.55 15.72 -21.84
C LEU A 16 18.32 15.55 -22.73
N ILE A 17 17.89 14.30 -22.91
CA ILE A 17 16.64 14.00 -23.61
C ILE A 17 15.51 14.03 -22.56
N PRO A 18 14.43 14.80 -22.80
CA PRO A 18 13.28 14.81 -21.90
C PRO A 18 12.72 13.39 -21.75
N PHE A 19 12.73 12.88 -20.52
CA PHE A 19 12.07 11.64 -20.15
C PHE A 19 10.78 11.99 -19.41
N ALA A 20 9.65 11.68 -20.03
CA ALA A 20 8.33 11.80 -19.43
C ALA A 20 7.68 10.42 -19.39
N ILE A 21 7.13 10.05 -18.23
CA ILE A 21 6.42 8.79 -18.02
C ILE A 21 5.06 9.11 -17.40
N ASP A 22 4.01 8.53 -17.97
CA ASP A 22 2.67 8.59 -17.39
C ASP A 22 2.55 7.48 -16.32
N LEU A 23 2.71 7.86 -15.06
CA LEU A 23 2.61 6.92 -13.95
C LEU A 23 1.20 6.36 -13.77
N THR A 24 0.16 7.07 -14.20
CA THR A 24 -1.22 6.58 -14.11
C THR A 24 -1.44 5.46 -15.11
N PHE A 25 -0.97 5.63 -16.34
CA PHE A 25 -0.99 4.58 -17.35
C PHE A 25 -0.17 3.37 -16.91
N GLU A 26 1.04 3.61 -16.40
CA GLU A 26 1.94 2.54 -15.99
C GLU A 26 1.43 1.77 -14.77
N GLU A 27 0.76 2.43 -13.84
CA GLU A 27 0.10 1.78 -12.72
C GLU A 27 -1.09 0.92 -13.19
N ALA A 28 -1.88 1.41 -14.15
CA ALA A 28 -2.96 0.62 -14.74
C ALA A 28 -2.41 -0.64 -15.42
N ARG A 29 -1.30 -0.52 -16.17
CA ARG A 29 -0.60 -1.66 -16.78
C ARG A 29 -0.10 -2.64 -15.72
N ARG A 30 0.58 -2.17 -14.68
CA ARG A 30 1.06 -3.02 -13.58
C ARG A 30 -0.07 -3.80 -12.93
N ARG A 31 -1.20 -3.15 -12.62
CA ARG A 31 -2.38 -3.81 -12.04
C ARG A 31 -2.97 -4.86 -12.97
N ALA A 32 -3.07 -4.57 -14.26
CA ALA A 32 -3.59 -5.53 -15.24
C ALA A 32 -2.72 -6.80 -15.30
N GLU A 33 -1.40 -6.65 -15.33
CA GLU A 33 -0.47 -7.80 -15.31
C GLU A 33 -0.56 -8.61 -14.01
N VAL A 34 -0.74 -7.95 -12.87
CA VAL A 34 -0.98 -8.64 -11.58
C VAL A 34 -2.25 -9.47 -11.63
N VAL A 35 -3.37 -8.90 -12.09
CA VAL A 35 -4.64 -9.63 -12.22
C VAL A 35 -4.51 -10.79 -13.21
N ALA A 36 -3.80 -10.59 -14.32
CA ALA A 36 -3.54 -11.64 -15.30
C ALA A 36 -2.72 -12.80 -14.70
N ALA A 37 -1.72 -12.50 -13.86
CA ALA A 37 -0.89 -13.50 -13.20
C ALA A 37 -1.66 -14.34 -12.15
N LEU A 38 -2.67 -13.76 -11.50
CA LEU A 38 -3.56 -14.47 -10.57
C LEU A 38 -4.48 -15.47 -11.31
N GLY A 39 -4.71 -15.24 -12.60
CA GLY A 39 -5.39 -16.18 -13.49
C GLY A 39 -6.92 -16.10 -13.45
N PRO A 40 -7.60 -16.80 -14.38
CA PRO A 40 -9.04 -16.66 -14.60
C PRO A 40 -9.92 -17.28 -13.49
N HIS A 41 -9.31 -18.03 -12.57
CA HIS A 41 -10.01 -18.67 -11.46
C HIS A 41 -9.92 -17.88 -10.16
N TRP A 42 -9.17 -16.77 -10.14
CA TRP A 42 -9.10 -15.92 -8.97
C TRP A 42 -10.44 -15.22 -8.76
N ASP A 43 -11.05 -15.44 -7.59
CA ASP A 43 -12.26 -14.76 -7.13
C ASP A 43 -11.88 -13.80 -5.99
N PRO A 44 -11.70 -12.50 -6.27
CA PRO A 44 -11.29 -11.52 -5.26
C PRO A 44 -12.27 -11.44 -4.08
N ALA A 45 -13.56 -11.70 -4.32
CA ALA A 45 -14.57 -11.64 -3.28
C ALA A 45 -14.54 -12.90 -2.40
N ALA A 46 -14.13 -14.06 -2.93
CA ALA A 46 -13.85 -15.24 -2.11
C ALA A 46 -12.63 -15.00 -1.22
N GLU A 47 -11.51 -14.53 -1.78
CA GLU A 47 -10.28 -14.28 -1.03
C GLU A 47 -10.49 -13.26 0.11
N LEU A 48 -11.23 -12.17 -0.14
CA LEU A 48 -11.56 -11.19 0.91
C LEU A 48 -12.39 -11.80 2.05
N ARG A 49 -13.35 -12.67 1.73
CA ARG A 49 -14.15 -13.36 2.75
C ARG A 49 -13.30 -14.36 3.55
N ASP A 50 -12.38 -15.04 2.89
CA ASP A 50 -11.46 -15.98 3.54
C ASP A 50 -10.49 -15.23 4.47
N GLU A 51 -10.02 -14.05 4.07
CA GLU A 51 -9.21 -13.17 4.92
C GLU A 51 -9.99 -12.65 6.14
N GLU A 52 -11.25 -12.25 5.96
CA GLU A 52 -12.14 -11.88 7.07
C GLU A 52 -12.33 -13.05 8.05
N ALA A 53 -12.58 -14.25 7.54
CA ALA A 53 -12.73 -15.46 8.36
C ALA A 53 -11.45 -15.84 9.10
N ALA A 54 -10.28 -15.78 8.43
CA ALA A 54 -8.99 -16.05 9.05
C ALA A 54 -8.69 -15.07 10.19
N TYR A 55 -9.05 -13.80 10.01
CA TYR A 55 -8.86 -12.78 11.04
C TYR A 55 -9.81 -12.98 12.23
N ALA A 56 -11.07 -13.34 11.99
CA ALA A 56 -12.00 -13.69 13.06
C ALA A 56 -11.49 -14.89 13.88
N LEU A 57 -10.84 -15.87 13.23
CA LEU A 57 -10.18 -16.97 13.92
C LEU A 57 -8.97 -16.50 14.75
N LEU A 58 -8.16 -15.57 14.24
CA LEU A 58 -6.98 -15.05 14.94
C LEU A 58 -7.33 -14.42 16.29
N TYR A 59 -8.46 -13.73 16.37
CA TYR A 59 -8.97 -13.10 17.59
C TYR A 59 -10.14 -13.88 18.22
N SER A 60 -10.28 -15.15 17.86
CA SER A 60 -11.24 -16.04 18.51
C SER A 60 -10.69 -16.57 19.83
N GLY A 61 -11.57 -16.78 20.80
CA GLY A 61 -11.21 -17.44 22.07
C GLY A 61 -10.25 -16.65 22.96
N LEU A 62 -10.22 -15.32 22.82
CA LEU A 62 -9.44 -14.47 23.71
C LEU A 62 -9.90 -14.61 25.16
N ASP A 63 -8.94 -14.68 26.07
CA ASP A 63 -9.24 -14.52 27.50
C ASP A 63 -9.56 -13.05 27.84
N ALA A 64 -9.91 -12.79 29.10
CA ALA A 64 -10.35 -11.46 29.52
C ALA A 64 -9.26 -10.38 29.41
N GLU A 65 -7.98 -10.73 29.59
CA GLU A 65 -6.88 -9.77 29.48
C GLU A 65 -6.54 -9.50 28.00
N GLN A 66 -6.56 -10.55 27.19
CA GLN A 66 -6.39 -10.47 25.75
C GLN A 66 -7.50 -9.67 25.09
N GLN A 67 -8.76 -9.91 25.47
CA GLN A 67 -9.91 -9.16 24.98
C GLN A 67 -9.80 -7.67 25.32
N ARG A 68 -9.40 -7.34 26.56
CA ARG A 68 -9.18 -5.94 26.95
C ARG A 68 -8.09 -5.27 26.11
N THR A 69 -7.03 -6.00 25.78
CA THR A 69 -5.94 -5.49 24.94
C THR A 69 -6.43 -5.29 23.51
N TYR A 70 -7.18 -6.25 22.96
CA TYR A 70 -7.80 -6.13 21.64
C TYR A 70 -8.70 -4.88 21.56
N ASP A 71 -9.58 -4.68 22.54
CA ASP A 71 -10.48 -3.52 22.58
C ASP A 71 -9.72 -2.18 22.62
N LEU A 72 -8.60 -2.12 23.37
CA LEU A 72 -7.73 -0.94 23.41
C LEU A 72 -7.09 -0.65 22.05
N LEU A 73 -6.65 -1.70 21.35
CA LEU A 73 -6.02 -1.55 20.03
C LEU A 73 -7.04 -1.14 18.95
N VAL A 74 -8.27 -1.65 19.02
CA VAL A 74 -9.37 -1.20 18.15
C VAL A 74 -9.68 0.27 18.42
N ALA A 75 -9.84 0.65 19.70
CA ALA A 75 -10.12 2.04 20.07
C ALA A 75 -9.00 3.02 19.67
N ALA A 76 -7.75 2.55 19.64
CA ALA A 76 -6.59 3.32 19.18
C ALA A 76 -6.46 3.37 17.65
N GLY A 77 -7.30 2.64 16.89
CA GLY A 77 -7.22 2.51 15.44
C GLY A 77 -6.02 1.68 14.95
N VAL A 78 -5.39 0.92 15.84
CA VAL A 78 -4.29 0.00 15.49
C VAL A 78 -4.85 -1.26 14.86
N LEU A 79 -5.99 -1.76 15.35
CA LEU A 79 -6.72 -2.87 14.75
C LEU A 79 -8.03 -2.35 14.12
N PRO A 80 -8.47 -2.94 12.99
CA PRO A 80 -9.76 -2.64 12.39
C PRO A 80 -10.93 -3.02 13.31
N ASP A 81 -11.98 -2.20 13.30
CA ASP A 81 -13.27 -2.49 13.93
C ASP A 81 -14.06 -3.47 13.05
N GLU A 82 -14.59 -4.56 13.64
CA GLU A 82 -15.29 -5.61 12.90
C GLU A 82 -16.58 -5.12 12.21
N GLY A 83 -17.12 -3.97 12.62
CA GLY A 83 -18.33 -3.37 12.03
C GLY A 83 -18.11 -2.51 10.78
N GLN A 84 -16.88 -2.07 10.51
CA GLN A 84 -16.53 -1.25 9.35
C GLN A 84 -15.59 -2.08 8.48
N GLY A 85 -16.16 -2.75 7.48
CA GLY A 85 -15.41 -3.62 6.57
C GLY A 85 -14.08 -2.99 6.15
N ARG A 86 -13.00 -3.79 6.16
CA ARG A 86 -11.61 -3.34 6.05
C ARG A 86 -11.32 -2.48 4.81
N ALA A 87 -12.15 -2.58 3.78
CA ALA A 87 -12.08 -1.75 2.58
C ALA A 87 -12.28 -0.24 2.85
N ALA A 88 -12.91 0.16 3.96
CA ALA A 88 -13.17 1.55 4.30
C ALA A 88 -12.05 2.21 5.14
N ALA A 89 -11.05 1.45 5.58
CA ALA A 89 -9.93 1.96 6.36
C ALA A 89 -8.78 2.40 5.43
N HIS A 90 -8.96 3.51 4.72
CA HIS A 90 -7.88 4.15 3.94
C HIS A 90 -8.02 5.67 3.92
#